data_AF-A0A6V7TWN8-F1
#
_entry.id   AF-A0A6V7TWN8-F1
#
_cell.length_a   1.000
_cell.length_b   1.000
_cell.length_c   1.000
_cell.angle_alpha   90.00
_cell.angle_beta   90.00
_cell.angle_gamma   90.00
#
_symmetry.space_group_name_H-M   'P 1'
#
loop_
_entity.id
_entity.type
_entity.pdbx_description
1 polymer ?
#
loop_
_entity_poly.entity_id
_entity_poly.type
_entity_poly.pdbx_seq_one_letter_code
_entity_poly.pdbx_strand_id
1 'polypeptide(L)'
;MFSNLIRQSVRQCSTGATSGKLPFLKIKKIGDFSIKEEKITDTPQSLYNWSKDLIIGLSSALASEALWLSANHQLTMFLDIYGLHSPDHELRSEIVIFLSSYCVDKKDKHDFISSWDNMQKAHRNGHSGNLSLESIKNILIPPTEYFLRFFNSN
;
A
#
# COMPACT_ATOMS: atom_id res chain seq x y z
N MET A 1 15.15 3.10 23.03
CA MET A 1 16.37 2.34 22.67
C MET A 1 16.37 1.77 21.23
N PHE A 2 15.38 2.07 20.37
CA PHE A 2 15.30 1.53 19.00
C PHE A 2 15.93 2.41 17.89
N SER A 3 16.35 3.65 18.20
CA SER A 3 16.88 4.57 17.19
C SER A 3 18.28 4.19 16.67
N ASN A 4 18.99 3.27 17.33
CA ASN A 4 20.31 2.82 16.90
C ASN A 4 20.26 1.66 15.89
N LEU A 5 19.21 0.84 15.89
CA LEU A 5 19.06 -0.27 14.94
C LEU A 5 18.76 0.22 13.52
N ILE A 6 17.96 1.28 13.40
CA ILE A 6 17.66 1.92 12.10
C ILE A 6 18.92 2.64 11.57
N ARG A 7 19.71 3.30 12.44
CA ARG A 7 20.98 3.95 12.03
C ARG A 7 22.08 2.96 11.63
N GLN A 8 22.11 1.77 12.23
CA GLN A 8 23.10 0.73 11.89
C GLN A 8 22.76 0.03 10.56
N SER A 9 21.47 -0.16 10.25
CA SER A 9 21.05 -0.79 8.99
C SER A 9 21.41 0.05 7.75
N VAL A 10 21.43 1.38 7.88
CA VAL A 10 21.83 2.28 6.77
C VAL A 10 23.36 2.26 6.51
N ARG A 11 24.18 1.75 7.43
CA ARG A 11 25.65 1.67 7.26
C ARG A 11 26.17 0.34 6.73
N GLN A 12 25.34 -0.70 6.62
CA GLN A 12 25.77 -2.03 6.19
C GLN A 12 25.36 -2.40 4.75
N CYS A 13 24.66 -1.51 4.03
CA CYS A 13 24.29 -1.74 2.61
C CYS A 13 25.45 -1.50 1.61
N SER A 14 26.70 -1.50 2.07
CA SER A 14 27.88 -1.46 1.22
C SER A 14 28.86 -2.58 1.60
N THR A 15 28.44 -3.84 1.47
CA THR A 15 29.31 -4.98 1.09
C THR A 15 28.54 -6.29 1.22
N GLY A 16 28.55 -7.10 0.16
CA GLY A 16 28.40 -8.56 0.29
C GLY A 16 27.17 -9.17 -0.37
N ALA A 17 27.31 -9.49 -1.65
CA ALA A 17 26.57 -10.58 -2.27
C ALA A 17 26.88 -11.92 -1.59
N THR A 18 25.89 -12.81 -1.43
CA THR A 18 25.91 -14.22 -1.91
C THR A 18 24.68 -15.02 -1.44
N SER A 19 23.99 -15.59 -2.44
CA SER A 19 23.45 -16.97 -2.50
C SER A 19 22.94 -17.65 -1.22
N GLY A 20 21.61 -17.79 -1.11
CA GLY A 20 20.96 -18.78 -0.25
C GLY A 20 19.60 -19.21 -0.81
N LYS A 21 19.56 -20.39 -1.45
CA LYS A 21 18.35 -21.02 -2.01
C LYS A 21 17.34 -21.38 -0.90
N LEU A 22 16.08 -20.98 -1.06
CA LEU A 22 14.94 -21.56 -0.34
C LEU A 22 14.25 -22.62 -1.23
N PRO A 23 13.68 -23.70 -0.66
CA PRO A 23 13.19 -24.84 -1.43
C PRO A 23 11.84 -24.54 -2.10
N PHE A 24 11.80 -24.63 -3.43
CA PHE A 24 10.58 -24.54 -4.23
C PHE A 24 9.74 -25.83 -4.07
N LEU A 25 8.49 -25.69 -3.63
CA LEU A 25 7.47 -26.74 -3.76
C LEU A 25 7.23 -27.03 -5.26
N LYS A 26 7.49 -28.27 -5.68
CA LYS A 26 7.16 -28.77 -7.02
C LYS A 26 5.64 -28.92 -7.13
N ILE A 27 4.98 -27.99 -7.81
CA ILE A 27 3.59 -28.15 -8.25
C ILE A 27 3.59 -28.78 -9.65
N LYS A 28 2.85 -29.88 -9.78
CA LYS A 28 2.74 -30.70 -10.99
C LYS A 28 1.94 -29.92 -12.05
N LYS A 29 2.56 -29.69 -13.22
CA LYS A 29 1.97 -28.97 -14.37
C LYS A 29 0.77 -29.77 -14.91
N ILE A 30 -0.42 -29.17 -14.94
CA ILE A 30 -1.59 -29.69 -15.66
C ILE A 30 -1.96 -28.66 -16.73
N GLY A 31 -1.87 -29.07 -17.99
CA GLY A 31 -2.51 -28.44 -19.14
C GLY A 31 -1.85 -27.16 -19.67
N ASP A 32 -1.28 -27.24 -20.88
CA ASP A 32 -0.85 -26.07 -21.65
C ASP A 32 -2.07 -25.28 -22.14
N PHE A 33 -2.57 -24.36 -21.33
CA PHE A 33 -3.29 -23.18 -21.80
C PHE A 33 -2.29 -22.03 -21.84
N SER A 34 -1.75 -21.73 -23.02
CA SER A 34 -0.97 -20.50 -23.25
C SER A 34 -1.92 -19.31 -23.34
N ILE A 35 -2.54 -18.93 -22.23
CA ILE A 35 -2.95 -17.54 -22.03
C ILE A 35 -1.63 -16.81 -21.81
N LYS A 36 -1.28 -15.88 -22.71
CA LYS A 36 -0.25 -14.90 -22.38
C LYS A 36 -0.80 -14.12 -21.20
N GLU A 37 -0.47 -14.53 -19.97
CA GLU A 37 -0.62 -13.70 -18.79
C GLU A 37 0.29 -12.49 -19.02
N GLU A 38 -0.25 -11.45 -19.66
CA GLU A 38 0.16 -10.11 -19.31
C GLU A 38 -0.14 -10.00 -17.81
N LYS A 39 0.91 -10.20 -17.00
CA LYS A 39 0.92 -9.80 -15.61
C LYS A 39 0.67 -8.29 -15.64
N ILE A 40 -0.59 -7.89 -15.57
CA ILE A 40 -0.95 -6.54 -15.18
C ILE A 40 -0.45 -6.46 -13.75
N THR A 41 0.78 -5.95 -13.58
CA THR A 41 1.24 -5.50 -12.28
C THR A 41 0.32 -4.36 -11.92
N ASP A 42 -0.67 -4.66 -11.08
CA ASP A 42 -1.61 -3.67 -10.59
C ASP A 42 -0.82 -2.56 -9.90
N THR A 43 -0.70 -1.43 -10.60
CA THR A 43 -0.07 -0.23 -10.04
C THR A 43 -1.00 0.38 -8.98
N PRO A 44 -0.48 1.17 -8.04
CA PRO A 44 -1.33 1.91 -7.11
C PRO A 44 -2.43 2.70 -7.83
N GLN A 45 -2.10 3.32 -8.96
CA GLN A 45 -3.05 4.08 -9.78
C GLN A 45 -4.10 3.20 -10.47
N SER A 46 -3.74 2.01 -10.97
CA SER A 46 -4.72 1.11 -11.59
C SER A 46 -5.71 0.56 -10.56
N LEU A 47 -5.25 0.23 -9.35
CA LEU A 47 -6.13 -0.17 -8.23
C LEU A 47 -7.08 0.95 -7.82
N TYR A 48 -6.58 2.20 -7.75
CA TYR A 48 -7.42 3.35 -7.46
C TYR A 48 -8.45 3.60 -8.57
N ASN A 49 -8.09 3.47 -9.85
CA ASN A 49 -9.05 3.59 -10.94
C ASN A 49 -10.09 2.48 -10.89
N TRP A 50 -9.67 1.24 -10.64
CA TRP A 50 -10.58 0.10 -10.48
C TRP A 50 -11.57 0.30 -9.33
N SER A 51 -11.15 0.92 -8.23
CA SER A 51 -12.07 1.27 -7.14
C SER A 51 -13.20 2.18 -7.59
N LYS A 52 -12.94 3.12 -8.51
CA LYS A 52 -13.96 4.02 -9.06
C LYS A 52 -14.95 3.27 -9.93
N ASP A 53 -14.47 2.30 -10.71
CA ASP A 53 -15.32 1.44 -11.52
C ASP A 53 -16.20 0.54 -10.63
N LEU A 54 -15.66 0.02 -9.53
CA LEU A 54 -16.40 -0.78 -8.55
C LEU A 54 -17.50 0.02 -7.83
N ILE A 55 -17.31 1.33 -7.66
CA ILE A 55 -18.37 2.23 -7.16
C ILE A 55 -19.52 2.33 -8.17
N ILE A 56 -19.23 2.35 -9.48
CA ILE A 56 -20.24 2.33 -10.54
C ILE A 56 -20.96 0.97 -10.56
N GLY A 57 -20.21 -0.11 -10.37
CA GLY A 57 -20.73 -1.47 -10.18
C GLY A 57 -21.44 -1.72 -8.84
N LEU A 58 -21.65 -0.66 -8.04
CA LEU A 58 -22.39 -0.65 -6.77
C LEU A 58 -21.82 -1.58 -5.67
N SER A 59 -20.52 -1.90 -5.70
CA SER A 59 -19.89 -2.75 -4.69
C SER A 59 -19.03 -1.95 -3.71
N SER A 60 -19.59 -1.61 -2.55
CA SER A 60 -18.91 -0.82 -1.52
C SER A 60 -17.69 -1.53 -0.91
N ALA A 61 -17.82 -2.82 -0.60
CA ALA A 61 -16.75 -3.62 -0.02
C ALA A 61 -15.56 -3.72 -0.99
N LEU A 62 -15.78 -4.18 -2.23
CA LEU A 62 -14.71 -4.30 -3.23
C LEU A 62 -14.06 -2.94 -3.54
N ALA A 63 -14.85 -1.88 -3.68
CA ALA A 63 -14.29 -0.54 -3.90
C ALA A 63 -13.37 -0.11 -2.76
N SER A 64 -13.76 -0.41 -1.50
CA SER A 64 -12.96 -0.05 -0.33
C SER A 64 -11.68 -0.88 -0.23
N GLU A 65 -11.74 -2.16 -0.55
CA GLU A 65 -10.54 -3.01 -0.59
C GLU A 65 -9.60 -2.58 -1.71
N ALA A 66 -10.10 -2.19 -2.88
CA ALA A 66 -9.27 -1.64 -3.95
C ALA A 66 -8.59 -0.32 -3.56
N LEU A 67 -9.27 0.57 -2.82
CA LEU A 67 -8.68 1.79 -2.27
C LEU A 67 -7.57 1.48 -1.25
N TRP A 68 -7.83 0.53 -0.34
CA TRP A 68 -6.83 0.08 0.62
C TRP A 68 -5.59 -0.48 -0.10
N LEU A 69 -5.78 -1.42 -1.03
CA LEU A 69 -4.70 -2.03 -1.78
C LEU A 69 -3.90 -0.99 -2.55
N SER A 70 -4.56 -0.01 -3.16
CA SER A 70 -3.90 1.11 -3.84
C SER A 70 -2.94 1.86 -2.92
N ALA A 71 -3.43 2.36 -1.78
CA ALA A 71 -2.59 3.11 -0.84
C ALA A 71 -1.49 2.24 -0.23
N ASN A 72 -1.81 0.98 0.09
CA ASN A 72 -0.88 0.03 0.67
C ASN A 72 0.24 -0.33 -0.31
N HIS A 73 -0.08 -0.48 -1.59
CA HIS A 73 0.90 -0.71 -2.66
C HIS A 73 1.79 0.51 -2.85
N GLN A 74 1.23 1.73 -2.86
CA GLN A 74 2.03 2.96 -2.95
C GLN A 74 3.04 3.08 -1.81
N LEU A 75 2.61 2.82 -0.57
CA LEU A 75 3.51 2.80 0.58
C LEU A 75 4.59 1.72 0.43
N THR A 76 4.23 0.53 -0.05
CA THR A 76 5.20 -0.56 -0.29
C THR A 76 6.25 -0.15 -1.30
N MET A 77 5.84 0.40 -2.45
CA MET A 77 6.76 0.87 -3.48
C MET A 77 7.71 1.94 -2.94
N PHE A 78 7.19 2.89 -2.17
CA PHE A 78 8.04 3.89 -1.51
C PHE A 78 9.07 3.22 -0.60
N LEU A 79 8.66 2.29 0.26
CA LEU A 79 9.57 1.63 1.20
C LEU A 79 10.63 0.77 0.48
N ASP A 80 10.24 0.08 -0.58
CA ASP A 80 11.15 -0.75 -1.38
C ASP A 80 12.25 0.10 -2.05
N ILE A 81 11.94 1.33 -2.49
CA ILE A 81 12.94 2.28 -3.01
C ILE A 81 14.04 2.56 -1.99
N TYR A 82 13.70 2.59 -0.69
CA TYR A 82 14.64 2.81 0.41
C TYR A 82 15.16 1.51 1.04
N GLY A 83 14.86 0.35 0.45
CA GLY A 83 15.28 -0.96 0.98
C GLY A 83 14.64 -1.34 2.31
N LEU A 84 13.49 -0.74 2.63
CA LEU A 84 12.70 -1.06 3.82
C LEU A 84 11.58 -2.03 3.42
N HIS A 85 11.47 -3.15 4.13
CA HIS A 85 10.37 -4.08 3.92
C HIS A 85 9.48 -4.15 5.17
N SER A 86 8.18 -3.93 4.99
CA SER A 86 7.19 -3.98 6.07
C SER A 86 6.02 -4.88 5.67
N PRO A 87 6.09 -6.19 6.00
CA PRO A 87 5.00 -7.11 5.74
C PRO A 87 3.85 -6.96 6.75
N ASP A 88 4.10 -6.31 7.89
CA ASP A 88 3.16 -6.17 8.98
C ASP A 88 2.33 -4.88 8.88
N HIS A 89 1.02 -5.01 9.13
CA HIS A 89 0.07 -3.91 9.09
C HIS A 89 0.32 -2.91 10.23
N GLU A 90 0.67 -3.36 11.43
CA GLU A 90 0.94 -2.47 12.57
C GLU A 90 2.18 -1.61 12.30
N LEU A 91 3.25 -2.25 11.81
CA LEU A 91 4.48 -1.56 11.42
C LEU A 91 4.25 -0.50 10.32
N ARG A 92 3.32 -0.72 9.39
CA ARG A 92 2.98 0.30 8.36
C ARG A 92 2.40 1.58 8.97
N SER A 93 1.57 1.46 10.00
CA SER A 93 1.04 2.64 10.70
C SER A 93 2.14 3.40 11.43
N GLU A 94 3.09 2.71 12.07
CA GLU A 94 4.25 3.36 12.69
C GLU A 94 5.13 4.08 11.65
N ILE A 95 5.33 3.46 10.49
CA ILE A 95 6.05 4.06 9.37
C ILE A 95 5.35 5.35 8.89
N VAL A 96 4.02 5.33 8.73
CA VAL A 96 3.28 6.55 8.36
C VAL A 96 3.46 7.65 9.40
N ILE A 97 3.39 7.33 10.70
CA ILE A 97 3.63 8.29 11.78
C ILE A 97 5.06 8.84 11.71
N PHE A 98 6.05 7.98 11.46
CA PHE A 98 7.43 8.38 11.27
C PHE A 98 7.58 9.33 10.06
N LEU A 99 7.04 8.97 8.90
CA LEU A 99 7.08 9.81 7.69
C LEU A 99 6.39 11.15 7.93
N SER A 100 5.26 11.17 8.63
CA SER A 100 4.58 12.42 9.02
C SER A 100 5.46 13.31 9.90
N SER A 101 6.35 12.72 10.70
CA SER A 101 7.21 13.47 11.61
C SER A 101 8.38 14.12 10.90
N TYR A 102 8.95 13.44 9.91
CA TYR A 102 10.25 13.80 9.30
C TYR A 102 10.19 14.21 7.82
N CYS A 103 9.16 13.78 7.09
CA CYS A 103 9.07 13.95 5.62
C CYS A 103 7.88 14.83 5.19
N VAL A 104 6.94 15.14 6.10
CA VAL A 104 5.75 15.93 5.79
C VAL A 104 5.83 17.30 6.46
N ASP A 105 5.54 18.35 5.70
CA ASP A 105 5.44 19.72 6.21
C ASP A 105 4.42 19.83 7.35
N LYS A 106 4.73 20.62 8.38
CA LYS A 106 3.90 20.73 9.61
C LYS A 106 2.42 21.02 9.32
N LYS A 107 2.12 21.80 8.28
CA LYS A 107 0.75 22.17 7.87
C LYS A 107 -0.03 20.98 7.28
N ASP A 108 0.64 20.01 6.68
CA ASP A 108 0.04 18.89 5.95
C ASP A 108 0.04 17.59 6.77
N LYS A 109 0.73 17.57 7.94
CA LYS A 109 0.85 16.37 8.79
C LYS A 109 -0.50 15.76 9.17
N HIS A 110 -1.45 16.60 9.55
CA HIS A 110 -2.79 16.14 9.94
C HIS A 110 -3.49 15.45 8.77
N ASP A 111 -3.42 16.04 7.58
CA ASP A 111 -4.08 15.51 6.38
C ASP A 111 -3.41 14.22 5.91
N PHE A 112 -2.09 14.12 6.02
CA PHE A 112 -1.35 12.89 5.73
C PHE A 112 -1.72 11.73 6.68
N ILE A 113 -1.71 11.96 7.99
CA ILE A 113 -2.06 10.93 8.98
C ILE A 113 -3.55 10.53 8.83
N SER A 114 -4.44 11.52 8.75
CA SER A 114 -5.88 11.24 8.60
C SER A 114 -6.22 10.52 7.29
N SER A 115 -5.44 10.75 6.23
CA SER A 115 -5.57 9.99 4.99
C SER A 115 -5.25 8.51 5.19
N TRP A 116 -4.16 8.19 5.88
CA TRP A 116 -3.85 6.80 6.23
C TRP A 116 -4.91 6.17 7.13
N ASP A 117 -5.43 6.89 8.13
CA ASP A 117 -6.51 6.40 8.99
C ASP A 117 -7.78 6.07 8.19
N ASN A 118 -8.10 6.87 7.18
CA ASN A 118 -9.19 6.57 6.26
C ASN A 118 -8.90 5.34 5.41
N MET A 119 -7.64 5.06 5.05
CA MET A 119 -7.29 3.83 4.32
C MET A 119 -7.47 2.59 5.19
N GLN A 120 -7.14 2.69 6.48
CA GLN A 120 -7.45 1.62 7.43
C GLN A 120 -8.98 1.43 7.60
N LYS A 121 -9.79 2.49 7.52
CA LYS A 121 -11.26 2.36 7.45
C LYS A 121 -11.71 1.68 6.17
N ALA A 122 -11.07 1.97 5.03
CA ALA A 122 -11.34 1.31 3.76
C ALA A 122 -11.08 -0.20 3.87
N HIS A 123 -9.96 -0.61 4.46
CA HIS A 123 -9.64 -2.01 4.68
C HIS A 123 -10.68 -2.72 5.55
N ARG A 124 -11.07 -2.13 6.69
CA ARG A 124 -12.13 -2.68 7.54
C ARG A 124 -13.45 -2.82 6.79
N ASN A 125 -13.78 -1.83 5.95
CA ASN A 125 -14.99 -1.87 5.13
C ASN A 125 -14.93 -2.92 4.00
N GLY A 126 -13.74 -3.24 3.49
CA GLY A 126 -13.54 -4.35 2.54
C GLY A 126 -14.04 -5.68 3.11
N HIS A 127 -13.89 -5.89 4.42
CA HIS A 127 -14.36 -7.09 5.11
C HIS A 127 -15.82 -7.00 5.55
N SER A 128 -16.27 -5.84 6.05
CA SER A 128 -17.58 -5.72 6.69
C SER A 128 -18.70 -5.21 5.76
N GLY A 129 -18.37 -4.46 4.70
CA GLY A 129 -19.35 -3.87 3.79
C GLY A 129 -20.29 -2.83 4.41
N ASN A 130 -19.90 -2.20 5.53
CA ASN A 130 -20.77 -1.34 6.34
C ASN A 130 -20.90 0.11 5.86
N LEU A 131 -19.96 0.60 5.05
CA LEU A 131 -19.98 1.94 4.48
C LEU A 131 -20.81 1.96 3.21
N SER A 132 -21.62 3.02 3.06
CA SER A 132 -22.36 3.28 1.83
C SER A 132 -21.42 3.72 0.70
N LEU A 133 -21.86 3.60 -0.54
CA LEU A 133 -21.13 4.11 -1.70
C LEU A 133 -20.90 5.62 -1.62
N GLU A 134 -21.87 6.36 -1.06
CA GLU A 134 -21.73 7.80 -0.84
C GLU A 134 -20.65 8.10 0.20
N SER A 135 -20.61 7.35 1.30
CA SER A 135 -19.51 7.43 2.26
C SER A 135 -18.18 7.19 1.58
N ILE A 136 -18.03 6.13 0.78
CA ILE A 136 -16.77 5.84 0.06
C ILE A 136 -16.35 7.03 -0.83
N LYS A 137 -17.27 7.57 -1.62
CA LYS A 137 -17.01 8.72 -2.51
C LYS A 137 -16.55 9.96 -1.74
N ASN A 138 -17.14 10.23 -0.58
CA ASN A 138 -16.90 11.47 0.15
C ASN A 138 -15.76 11.36 1.18
N ILE A 139 -15.52 10.17 1.74
CA ILE A 139 -14.60 9.99 2.88
C ILE A 139 -13.38 9.12 2.58
N LEU A 140 -13.39 8.29 1.52
CA LEU A 140 -12.27 7.41 1.19
C LEU A 140 -11.56 7.82 -0.10
N ILE A 141 -12.29 8.23 -1.14
CA ILE A 141 -11.70 8.61 -2.44
C ILE A 141 -10.73 9.80 -2.31
N PRO A 142 -11.13 10.97 -1.74
CA PRO A 142 -10.22 12.13 -1.68
C PRO A 142 -8.96 11.87 -0.86
N PRO A 143 -9.02 11.23 0.32
CA PRO A 143 -7.81 10.91 1.07
C PRO A 143 -6.90 9.88 0.40
N THR A 144 -7.46 8.89 -0.33
CA THR A 144 -6.65 7.95 -1.12
C THR A 144 -5.88 8.72 -2.20
N GLU A 145 -6.57 9.59 -2.92
CA GLU A 145 -5.98 10.40 -3.99
C GLU A 145 -4.87 11.31 -3.46
N TYR A 146 -5.10 11.98 -2.34
CA TYR A 146 -4.09 12.78 -1.66
C TYR A 146 -2.86 11.94 -1.32
N PHE A 147 -3.06 10.76 -0.72
CA PHE A 147 -1.98 9.87 -0.30
C PHE A 147 -1.14 9.40 -1.49
N LEU A 148 -1.77 9.01 -2.61
CA LEU A 148 -1.06 8.64 -3.83
C LEU A 148 -0.23 9.81 -4.40
N ARG A 149 -0.82 11.01 -4.47
CA ARG A 149 -0.14 12.21 -4.98
C ARG A 149 1.06 12.57 -4.10
N PHE A 150 0.95 12.42 -2.79
CA PHE A 150 2.04 12.72 -1.85
C PHE A 150 3.31 11.92 -2.20
N PHE A 151 3.18 10.62 -2.50
CA PHE A 151 4.33 9.77 -2.84
C PHE A 151 4.81 9.89 -4.28
N ASN A 152 4.00 10.43 -5.19
CA ASN A 152 4.39 10.64 -6.59
C ASN A 152 5.01 12.03 -6.85
N SER A 153 4.89 12.96 -5.89
CA SER A 153 5.38 14.35 -6.02
C SER A 153 6.73 14.59 -5.34
N ASN A 154 7.27 13.59 -4.63
CA ASN A 154 8.52 13.62 -3.88
C ASN A 154 9.46 12.52 -4.38
#